data_AF-A0A9D6SNS4-F1
#
_entry.id   AF-A0A9D6SNS4-F1
#
_cell.length_a   1.000
_cell.length_b   1.000
_cell.length_c   1.000
_cell.angle_alpha   90.00
_cell.angle_beta   90.00
_cell.angle_gamma   90.00
#
_symmetry.space_group_name_H-M   'P 1'
#
loop_
_entity.id
_entity.type
_entity.pdbx_description
1 polymer ?
#
loop_
_entity_poly.entity_id
_entity_poly.type
_entity_poly.pdbx_seq_one_letter_code
_entity_poly.pdbx_strand_id
1 'polypeptide(L)'
;MKPLVGTTALLACLLPAIAAAQTRQVNIFAFEDASCSAWAKSADNKLLRAHYVSWIQGFVSGHNYASPARQVKTGSLPGSEALYEFLDAYCKDNPSLSFIGAAITLVEDLRESSAPAKKARRPAPAKKEPAKAAPAKNAADAK
;
A
#
# COMPACT_ATOMS: atom_id res chain seq x y z
N MET A 1 -45.17 14.65 29.49
CA MET A 1 -44.55 13.31 29.33
C MET A 1 -44.45 12.99 27.85
N LYS A 2 -43.28 12.48 27.40
CA LYS A 2 -42.90 12.01 26.04
C LYS A 2 -42.56 13.10 25.02
N PRO A 3 -41.26 13.39 24.86
CA PRO A 3 -40.60 12.96 23.62
C PRO A 3 -39.21 12.34 23.86
N LEU A 4 -39.03 11.56 24.94
CA LEU A 4 -37.73 10.91 25.22
C LEU A 4 -37.54 9.57 24.46
N VAL A 5 -38.52 9.16 23.65
CA VAL A 5 -38.51 7.87 22.92
C VAL A 5 -37.99 8.03 21.48
N GLY A 6 -38.01 9.24 20.92
CA GLY A 6 -37.59 9.48 19.52
C GLY A 6 -36.07 9.58 19.34
N THR A 7 -35.36 10.15 20.32
CA THR A 7 -33.91 10.40 20.23
C THR A 7 -33.06 9.18 20.55
N THR A 8 -33.59 8.20 21.29
CA THR A 8 -32.89 6.93 21.59
C THR A 8 -32.91 5.95 20.42
N ALA A 9 -33.91 6.02 19.54
CA ALA A 9 -34.00 5.14 18.37
C ALA A 9 -32.97 5.48 17.27
N LEU A 10 -32.64 6.75 17.07
CA LEU A 10 -31.68 7.17 16.05
C LEU A 10 -30.22 6.81 16.39
N LEU A 11 -29.88 6.79 17.69
CA LEU A 11 -28.53 6.48 18.15
C LEU A 11 -28.21 4.97 18.02
N ALA A 12 -29.23 4.11 18.15
CA ALA A 12 -29.09 2.65 18.07
C ALA A 12 -28.71 2.15 16.66
N CYS A 13 -29.09 2.88 15.60
CA CYS A 13 -28.76 2.51 14.22
C CYS A 13 -27.32 2.84 13.79
N LEU A 14 -26.55 3.60 14.60
CA LEU A 14 -25.17 3.99 14.27
C LEU A 14 -24.11 3.06 14.88
N LEU A 15 -24.46 2.18 15.82
CA LEU A 15 -23.51 1.25 16.45
C LEU A 15 -22.90 0.17 15.50
N PRO A 16 -23.58 -0.37 14.47
CA PRO A 16 -23.00 -1.44 13.67
C PRO A 16 -21.87 -0.98 12.73
N ALA A 17 -21.67 0.33 12.52
CA ALA A 17 -20.62 0.84 11.64
C ALA A 17 -19.21 0.79 12.27
N ILE A 18 -19.09 0.70 13.59
CA ILE A 18 -17.79 0.73 14.29
C ILE A 18 -17.18 -0.68 14.39
N ALA A 19 -17.97 -1.74 14.23
CA ALA A 19 -17.51 -3.13 14.35
C ALA A 19 -16.69 -3.65 13.15
N ALA A 20 -16.63 -2.92 12.04
CA ALA A 20 -15.99 -3.38 10.79
C ALA A 20 -14.46 -3.18 10.74
N ALA A 21 -13.84 -2.52 11.72
CA ALA A 21 -12.41 -2.24 11.75
C ALA A 21 -11.65 -3.08 12.78
N GLN A 22 -12.05 -4.33 13.00
CA GLN A 22 -11.21 -5.27 13.74
C GLN A 22 -9.98 -5.60 12.88
N THR A 23 -8.84 -4.99 13.21
CA THR A 23 -7.54 -5.43 12.73
C THR A 23 -7.37 -6.88 13.18
N ARG A 24 -7.63 -7.83 12.26
CA ARG A 24 -7.50 -9.25 12.56
C ARG A 24 -6.03 -9.50 12.87
N GLN A 25 -5.72 -9.70 14.15
CA GLN A 25 -4.37 -10.07 14.56
C GLN A 25 -4.12 -11.48 14.02
N VAL A 26 -3.21 -11.59 13.05
CA VAL A 26 -2.86 -12.85 12.40
C VAL A 26 -1.55 -13.33 12.99
N ASN A 27 -1.54 -14.57 13.50
CA ASN A 27 -0.31 -15.24 13.89
C ASN A 27 0.41 -15.71 12.62
N ILE A 28 1.64 -15.22 12.41
CA ILE A 28 2.46 -15.55 11.25
C ILE A 28 3.62 -16.41 11.73
N PHE A 29 3.76 -17.61 11.16
CA PHE A 29 4.85 -18.54 11.48
C PHE A 29 6.02 -18.34 10.53
N ALA A 30 7.21 -18.12 11.09
CA ALA A 30 8.45 -17.88 10.35
C ALA A 30 9.65 -18.51 11.08
N PHE A 31 10.83 -17.91 10.92
CA PHE A 31 12.07 -18.25 11.60
C PHE A 31 11.94 -18.01 13.11
N GLU A 32 12.74 -18.74 13.90
CA GLU A 32 12.87 -18.51 15.35
C GLU A 32 13.32 -17.07 15.64
N ASP A 33 14.33 -16.59 14.91
CA ASP A 33 14.70 -15.17 14.86
C ASP A 33 14.30 -14.57 13.50
N ALA A 34 13.17 -13.88 13.50
CA ALA A 34 12.64 -13.18 12.33
C ALA A 34 13.04 -11.69 12.30
N SER A 35 14.05 -11.25 13.06
CA SER A 35 14.47 -9.85 13.09
C SER A 35 15.20 -9.43 11.82
N CYS A 36 15.14 -8.12 11.53
CA CYS A 36 15.96 -7.51 10.49
C CYS A 36 17.46 -7.57 10.82
N SER A 37 17.84 -7.71 12.10
CA SER A 37 19.22 -7.99 12.49
C SER A 37 19.66 -9.39 12.05
N ALA A 38 18.81 -10.41 12.20
CA ALA A 38 19.10 -11.76 11.70
C ALA A 38 19.24 -11.80 10.18
N TRP A 39 18.36 -11.08 9.47
CA TRP A 39 18.52 -10.84 8.04
C TRP A 39 19.90 -10.23 7.72
N ALA A 40 20.27 -9.11 8.34
CA ALA A 40 21.55 -8.46 8.08
C ALA A 40 22.77 -9.38 8.33
N LYS A 41 22.74 -10.18 9.40
CA LYS A 41 23.79 -11.17 9.72
C LYS A 41 23.89 -12.31 8.70
N SER A 42 22.84 -12.54 7.90
CA SER A 42 22.83 -13.60 6.89
C SER A 42 23.51 -13.22 5.57
N ALA A 43 24.07 -12.01 5.44
CA ALA A 43 24.60 -11.45 4.19
C ALA A 43 25.50 -12.42 3.38
N ASP A 44 26.42 -13.11 4.06
CA ASP A 44 27.38 -14.01 3.41
C ASP A 44 26.86 -15.46 3.30
N ASN A 45 25.69 -15.77 3.86
CA ASN A 45 25.09 -17.10 3.84
C ASN A 45 24.01 -17.21 2.76
N LYS A 46 24.44 -17.56 1.54
CA LYS A 46 23.55 -17.69 0.37
C LYS A 46 22.40 -18.67 0.57
N LEU A 47 22.63 -19.78 1.28
CA LEU A 47 21.59 -20.78 1.52
C LEU A 47 20.50 -20.23 2.46
N LEU A 48 20.92 -19.53 3.51
CA LEU A 48 19.99 -18.87 4.44
C LEU A 48 19.22 -17.74 3.75
N ARG A 49 19.88 -16.93 2.91
CA ARG A 49 19.23 -15.91 2.07
C ARG A 49 18.15 -16.52 1.18
N ALA A 50 18.46 -17.61 0.50
CA ALA A 50 17.49 -18.34 -0.32
C ALA A 50 16.30 -18.87 0.50
N HIS A 51 16.53 -19.29 1.75
CA HIS A 51 15.46 -19.73 2.65
C HIS A 51 14.50 -18.59 3.02
N TYR A 52 15.02 -17.39 3.34
CA TYR A 52 14.18 -16.20 3.59
C TYR A 52 13.29 -15.87 2.38
N VAL A 53 13.87 -15.87 1.16
CA VAL A 53 13.10 -15.61 -0.06
C VAL A 53 12.07 -16.70 -0.33
N SER A 54 12.41 -17.97 -0.10
CA SER A 54 11.47 -19.07 -0.27
C SER A 54 10.28 -18.93 0.69
N TRP A 55 10.53 -18.48 1.92
CA TRP A 55 9.48 -18.18 2.87
C TRP A 55 8.58 -17.03 2.40
N ILE A 56 9.13 -15.96 1.82
CA ILE A 56 8.36 -14.83 1.28
C ILE A 56 7.47 -15.27 0.11
N GLN A 57 7.99 -16.12 -0.79
CA GLN A 57 7.20 -16.68 -1.90
C GLN A 57 6.01 -17.51 -1.36
N GLY A 58 6.25 -18.31 -0.31
CA GLY A 58 5.21 -19.04 0.41
C GLY A 58 4.20 -18.10 1.09
N PHE A 59 4.66 -17.02 1.72
CA PHE A 59 3.82 -16.01 2.36
C PHE A 59 2.88 -15.34 1.35
N VAL A 60 3.39 -14.93 0.19
CA VAL A 60 2.59 -14.35 -0.90
C VAL A 60 1.53 -15.33 -1.41
N SER A 61 1.90 -16.61 -1.54
CA SER A 61 0.97 -17.68 -1.92
C SER A 61 -0.15 -17.85 -0.88
N GLY A 62 0.22 -17.86 0.42
CA GLY A 62 -0.72 -17.92 1.54
C GLY A 62 -1.65 -16.71 1.59
N HIS A 63 -1.13 -15.50 1.32
CA HIS A 63 -1.96 -14.29 1.18
C HIS A 63 -2.99 -14.44 0.06
N ASN A 64 -2.58 -14.91 -1.11
CA ASN A 64 -3.49 -15.13 -2.24
C ASN A 64 -4.58 -16.15 -1.91
N TYR A 65 -4.23 -17.22 -1.20
CA TYR A 65 -5.17 -18.23 -0.73
C TYR A 65 -6.18 -17.67 0.29
N ALA A 66 -5.69 -16.90 1.28
CA ALA A 66 -6.52 -16.33 2.35
C ALA A 66 -7.34 -15.10 1.90
N SER A 67 -6.92 -14.40 0.84
CA SER A 67 -7.57 -13.20 0.31
C SER A 67 -7.80 -13.28 -1.21
N PRO A 68 -8.70 -14.15 -1.72
CA PRO A 68 -8.90 -14.34 -3.16
C PRO A 68 -9.30 -13.07 -3.92
N ALA A 69 -10.00 -12.13 -3.28
CA ALA A 69 -10.40 -10.86 -3.89
C ALA A 69 -9.24 -9.84 -4.00
N ARG A 70 -8.09 -10.09 -3.36
CA ARG A 70 -6.95 -9.17 -3.25
C ARG A 70 -5.64 -9.90 -3.52
N GLN A 71 -5.63 -10.73 -4.56
CA GLN A 71 -4.45 -11.49 -4.95
C GLN A 71 -3.36 -10.57 -5.51
N VAL A 72 -2.11 -10.91 -5.19
CA VAL A 72 -0.94 -10.52 -5.97
C VAL A 72 -1.00 -11.27 -7.31
N LYS A 73 -0.85 -10.54 -8.43
CA LYS A 73 -0.97 -11.11 -9.77
C LYS A 73 0.18 -12.06 -10.08
N THR A 74 -0.09 -13.08 -10.90
CA THR A 74 0.97 -13.94 -11.45
C THR A 74 1.98 -13.09 -12.22
N GLY A 75 3.27 -13.32 -11.96
CA GLY A 75 4.37 -12.61 -12.61
C GLY A 75 4.72 -11.25 -12.02
N SER A 76 3.99 -10.73 -11.03
CA SER A 76 4.35 -9.46 -10.36
C SER A 76 5.32 -9.64 -9.21
N LEU A 77 5.47 -10.84 -8.65
CA LEU A 77 6.44 -11.11 -7.59
C LEU A 77 7.87 -11.01 -8.16
N PRO A 78 8.77 -10.20 -7.57
CA PRO A 78 10.14 -10.09 -8.05
C PRO A 78 10.94 -11.39 -7.92
N GLY A 79 11.98 -11.55 -8.74
CA GLY A 79 12.96 -12.62 -8.59
C GLY A 79 13.82 -12.46 -7.34
N SER A 80 14.60 -13.49 -7.00
CA SER A 80 15.35 -13.57 -5.74
C SER A 80 16.29 -12.40 -5.49
N GLU A 81 17.05 -11.96 -6.51
CA GLU A 81 18.00 -10.83 -6.35
C GLU A 81 17.27 -9.53 -5.99
N ALA A 82 16.17 -9.21 -6.69
CA ALA A 82 15.36 -8.05 -6.37
C ALA A 82 14.69 -8.16 -4.99
N LEU A 83 14.35 -9.37 -4.54
CA LEU A 83 13.85 -9.60 -3.18
C LEU A 83 14.95 -9.40 -2.13
N TYR A 84 16.20 -9.78 -2.41
CA TYR A 84 17.32 -9.50 -1.52
C TYR A 84 17.54 -8.00 -1.38
N GLU A 85 17.57 -7.26 -2.49
CA GLU A 85 17.70 -5.80 -2.49
C GLU A 85 16.55 -5.12 -1.72
N PHE A 86 15.31 -5.57 -1.94
CA PHE A 86 14.15 -5.07 -1.22
C PHE A 86 14.26 -5.30 0.29
N LEU A 87 14.65 -6.50 0.71
CA LEU A 87 14.84 -6.83 2.13
C LEU A 87 16.01 -6.08 2.75
N ASP A 88 17.12 -5.91 2.02
CA ASP A 88 18.27 -5.13 2.47
C ASP A 88 17.88 -3.68 2.70
N ALA A 89 17.13 -3.07 1.79
CA ALA A 89 16.62 -1.71 1.95
C ALA A 89 15.65 -1.61 3.15
N TYR A 90 14.64 -2.48 3.21
CA TYR A 90 13.67 -2.50 4.30
C TYR A 90 14.36 -2.66 5.66
N CYS A 91 15.25 -3.64 5.79
CA CYS A 91 15.87 -3.95 7.08
C CYS A 91 16.96 -2.97 7.49
N LYS A 92 17.60 -2.28 6.53
CA LYS A 92 18.50 -1.16 6.82
C LYS A 92 17.74 -0.01 7.48
N ASP A 93 16.56 0.32 6.98
CA ASP A 93 15.75 1.41 7.52
C ASP A 93 14.98 1.02 8.80
N ASN A 94 14.82 -0.29 9.03
CA ASN A 94 14.00 -0.83 10.11
C ASN A 94 14.74 -1.90 10.96
N PRO A 95 15.90 -1.58 11.58
CA PRO A 95 16.78 -2.58 12.19
C PRO A 95 16.15 -3.31 13.40
N SER A 96 15.21 -2.67 14.10
CA SER A 96 14.49 -3.24 15.25
C SER A 96 13.22 -4.00 14.87
N LEU A 97 12.81 -3.96 13.60
CA LEU A 97 11.61 -4.64 13.14
C LEU A 97 11.91 -6.06 12.62
N SER A 98 10.86 -6.77 12.23
CA SER A 98 10.95 -8.08 11.61
C SER A 98 10.95 -7.99 10.09
N PHE A 99 11.68 -8.90 9.43
CA PHE A 99 11.59 -9.07 7.97
C PHE A 99 10.19 -9.53 7.51
N ILE A 100 9.36 -10.09 8.41
CA ILE A 100 7.94 -10.39 8.13
C ILE A 100 7.19 -9.11 7.74
N GLY A 101 7.52 -7.98 8.38
CA GLY A 101 6.96 -6.67 8.01
C GLY A 101 7.32 -6.26 6.58
N ALA A 102 8.52 -6.63 6.11
CA ALA A 102 8.92 -6.45 4.72
C ALA A 102 8.03 -7.28 3.78
N ALA A 103 7.75 -8.54 4.13
CA ALA A 103 6.88 -9.40 3.33
C ALA A 103 5.43 -8.87 3.25
N ILE A 104 4.90 -8.33 4.35
CA ILE A 104 3.59 -7.67 4.37
C ILE A 104 3.60 -6.42 3.47
N THR A 105 4.62 -5.57 3.61
CA THR A 105 4.78 -4.35 2.80
C THR A 105 4.85 -4.69 1.32
N LEU A 106 5.65 -5.70 0.95
CA LEU A 106 5.76 -6.19 -0.43
C LEU A 106 4.39 -6.61 -1.00
N VAL A 107 3.58 -7.35 -0.24
CA VAL A 107 2.24 -7.75 -0.69
C VAL A 107 1.35 -6.54 -0.94
N GLU A 108 1.37 -5.53 -0.07
CA GLU A 108 0.58 -4.31 -0.27
C GLU A 108 1.07 -3.53 -1.50
N ASP A 109 2.38 -3.35 -1.67
CA ASP A 109 2.97 -2.64 -2.81
C ASP A 109 2.64 -3.30 -4.16
N LEU A 110 2.74 -4.64 -4.22
CA LEU A 110 2.41 -5.41 -5.42
C LEU A 110 0.91 -5.36 -5.75
N ARG A 111 0.06 -5.22 -4.73
CA ARG A 111 -1.39 -5.05 -4.90
C ARG A 111 -1.75 -3.64 -5.35
N GLU A 112 -1.10 -2.61 -4.82
CA GLU A 112 -1.34 -1.24 -5.25
C GLU A 112 -0.87 -1.02 -6.69
N SER A 113 0.32 -1.50 -7.03
CA SER A 113 0.88 -1.43 -8.39
C SER A 113 0.04 -2.17 -9.44
N SER A 114 -0.77 -3.13 -9.00
CA SER A 114 -1.60 -3.96 -9.87
C SER A 114 -3.09 -3.58 -9.85
N ALA A 115 -3.51 -2.69 -8.95
CA ALA A 115 -4.87 -2.16 -8.92
C ALA A 115 -5.14 -1.40 -10.23
N PRO A 116 -6.34 -1.56 -10.84
CA PRO A 116 -6.71 -0.72 -11.96
C PRO A 116 -6.58 0.74 -11.52
N ALA A 117 -5.81 1.54 -12.27
CA ALA A 117 -5.61 2.95 -11.98
C ALA A 117 -6.97 3.56 -11.64
N LYS A 118 -7.20 3.92 -10.37
CA LYS A 118 -8.38 4.69 -9.98
C LYS A 118 -8.47 5.81 -10.99
N LYS A 119 -9.52 5.82 -11.83
CA LYS A 119 -9.72 6.79 -12.91
C LYS A 119 -9.17 8.12 -12.41
N ALA A 120 -8.07 8.57 -13.02
CA ALA A 120 -7.40 9.80 -12.65
C ALA A 120 -8.50 10.83 -12.41
N ARG A 121 -8.60 11.32 -11.17
CA ARG A 121 -9.61 12.29 -10.77
C ARG A 121 -9.54 13.39 -11.81
N ARG A 122 -10.53 13.41 -12.72
CA ARG A 122 -10.55 14.33 -13.85
C ARG A 122 -10.31 15.71 -13.25
N PRO A 123 -9.27 16.46 -13.65
CA PRO A 123 -9.07 17.79 -13.11
C PRO A 123 -10.39 18.55 -13.28
N ALA A 124 -10.86 19.18 -12.20
CA ALA A 124 -12.03 20.05 -12.27
C ALA A 124 -11.82 21.02 -13.45
N PRO A 125 -12.85 21.28 -14.28
CA PRO A 125 -12.69 22.18 -15.41
C PRO A 125 -12.20 23.54 -14.89
N ALA A 126 -11.05 23.98 -15.42
CA ALA A 126 -10.48 25.28 -15.11
C ALA A 126 -11.53 26.36 -15.34
N LYS A 127 -11.76 27.20 -14.33
CA LYS A 127 -12.57 28.41 -14.49
C LYS A 127 -11.90 29.24 -15.60
N LYS A 128 -12.66 29.54 -16.67
CA LYS A 128 -12.22 30.49 -17.69
C LYS A 128 -12.09 31.87 -17.04
N GLU A 129 -10.88 32.36 -16.93
CA GLU A 129 -10.61 33.76 -16.61
C GLU A 129 -10.99 34.63 -17.83
N PRO A 130 -11.73 35.74 -17.66
CA PRO A 130 -12.14 36.56 -18.79
C PRO A 130 -10.94 37.28 -19.41
N ALA A 131 -10.88 37.23 -20.75
CA ALA A 131 -9.83 37.83 -21.55
C ALA A 131 -9.71 39.34 -21.30
N LYS A 132 -8.50 39.79 -20.93
CA LYS A 132 -8.13 41.20 -20.88
C LYS A 132 -8.01 41.72 -22.32
N ALA A 133 -8.76 42.77 -22.65
CA ALA A 133 -8.76 43.42 -23.95
C ALA A 133 -7.35 43.91 -24.34
N ALA A 134 -6.94 43.63 -25.59
CA ALA A 134 -5.74 44.20 -26.19
C ALA A 134 -5.96 45.68 -26.55
N PRO A 135 -4.96 46.56 -26.36
CA PRO A 135 -5.03 47.93 -26.84
C PRO A 135 -4.80 48.00 -28.36
N ALA A 136 -5.54 48.90 -29.00
CA ALA A 136 -5.42 49.20 -30.43
C ALA A 136 -4.01 49.68 -30.79
N LYS A 137 -3.44 49.12 -31.86
CA LYS A 137 -2.22 49.64 -32.49
C LYS A 137 -2.60 50.77 -33.44
N ASN A 138 -2.10 51.97 -33.16
CA ASN A 138 -2.11 53.08 -34.12
C ASN A 138 -1.14 52.76 -35.26
N ALA A 139 -1.61 52.99 -36.49
CA ALA A 139 -0.78 53.01 -37.68
C ALA A 139 -0.03 54.34 -37.75
N ALA A 140 1.30 54.29 -37.67
CA ALA A 140 2.17 55.34 -38.13
C ALA A 140 3.54 54.74 -38.49
N ASP A 141 4.01 55.10 -39.68
CA ASP A 141 5.40 55.10 -40.16
C ASP A 141 6.10 53.76 -40.44
N ALA A 142 6.26 53.42 -41.73
CA ALA A 142 7.49 53.74 -42.48
C ALA A 142 7.64 52.90 -43.76
N LYS A 143 7.77 53.66 -44.87
CA LYS A 143 8.43 53.38 -46.16
C LYS A 143 7.66 52.65 -47.26
#